data_AF-A0A7V8W9D7-F1
#
_entry.id   AF-A0A7V8W9D7-F1
#
_cell.length_a   1.000
_cell.length_b   1.000
_cell.length_c   1.000
_cell.angle_alpha   90.00
_cell.angle_beta   90.00
_cell.angle_gamma   90.00
#
_symmetry.space_group_name_H-M   'P 1'
#
loop_
_entity.id
_entity.type
_entity.pdbx_description
1 polymer ?
#
loop_
_entity_poly.entity_id
_entity_poly.type
_entity_poly.pdbx_seq_one_letter_code
_entity_poly.pdbx_strand_id
1 'polypeptide(L)' 'RPTERLAAALARRVGIEKPSANWRLVEDQAFDNQIATLELEERSVMLRLEHTKAGQTELFRTFERQLA' A
#
# COMPACT_ATOMS: atom_id res chain seq x y z
N ARG A 1 2.64 -23.45 10.78
CA ARG A 1 4.12 -23.60 10.80
C ARG A 1 4.56 -24.09 12.20
N PRO A 2 5.66 -24.85 12.35
CA PRO A 2 6.10 -25.37 13.65
C PRO A 2 6.30 -24.28 14.72
N THR A 3 6.80 -23.12 14.31
CA THR A 3 7.02 -21.93 15.14
C THR A 3 5.72 -21.36 15.73
N GLU A 4 4.63 -21.35 14.97
CA GLU A 4 3.31 -20.89 15.45
C GLU A 4 2.76 -21.79 16.56
N ARG A 5 2.99 -23.11 16.47
CA ARG A 5 2.54 -24.07 17.50
C ARG A 5 3.32 -23.90 18.79
N LEU A 6 4.62 -23.63 18.70
CA LEU A 6 5.47 -23.33 19.85
C LEU A 6 5.04 -22.01 20.52
N ALA A 7 4.83 -20.96 19.73
CA ALA A 7 4.36 -19.66 20.24
C ALA A 7 3.01 -19.79 20.95
N ALA A 8 2.06 -20.54 20.38
CA ALA A 8 0.76 -20.80 21.00
C ALA A 8 0.86 -21.57 22.32
N ALA A 9 1.76 -22.55 22.41
CA ALA A 9 2.00 -23.31 23.64
C ALA A 9 2.63 -22.44 24.74
N LEU A 10 3.57 -21.57 24.38
CA LEU A 10 4.17 -20.60 25.30
C LEU A 10 3.15 -19.58 25.79
N ALA A 11 2.36 -19.00 24.89
CA ALA A 11 1.30 -18.05 25.22
C ALA A 11 0.28 -18.65 26.20
N ARG A 12 -0.15 -19.90 25.96
CA ARG A 12 -1.05 -20.61 26.87
C ARG A 12 -0.43 -20.82 28.26
N ARG A 13 0.87 -21.09 28.34
CA ARG A 13 1.56 -21.34 29.62
C ARG A 13 1.66 -20.09 30.50
N VAL A 14 1.60 -18.91 29.91
CA VAL A 14 1.58 -17.63 30.63
C VAL A 14 0.16 -17.04 30.81
N GLY A 15 -0.88 -17.83 30.50
CA GLY A 15 -2.27 -17.42 30.68
C GLY A 15 -2.80 -16.46 29.62
N ILE A 16 -2.09 -16.28 28.50
CA ILE A 16 -2.61 -15.48 27.39
C ILE A 16 -3.72 -16.27 26.70
N GLU A 17 -4.91 -15.70 26.69
CA GLU A 17 -6.06 -16.27 25.99
C GLU A 17 -5.81 -16.30 24.49
N LYS A 18 -6.34 -17.35 23.84
CA LYS A 18 -6.32 -17.42 22.39
C LYS A 18 -7.20 -16.31 21.83
N PRO A 19 -6.72 -15.47 20.90
CA PRO A 19 -7.55 -14.44 20.30
C PRO A 19 -8.73 -15.08 19.56
N SER A 20 -9.89 -14.44 19.68
CA SER A 20 -11.15 -14.86 19.04
C SER A 20 -11.09 -14.76 17.51
N ALA A 21 -10.23 -13.89 16.98
CA ALA A 21 -10.01 -13.69 15.56
C ALA A 21 -8.53 -13.88 15.21
N ASN A 22 -8.28 -14.58 14.10
CA ASN A 22 -6.95 -14.66 13.50
C ASN A 22 -6.96 -13.83 12.22
N TRP A 23 -6.17 -12.77 12.19
CA TRP A 23 -5.98 -11.96 11.01
C TRP A 23 -4.89 -12.58 10.15
N ARG A 24 -5.17 -12.70 8.85
CA ARG A 24 -4.16 -13.06 7.85
C ARG A 24 -4.16 -11.96 6.81
N LEU A 25 -2.96 -11.50 6.44
CA LEU A 25 -2.80 -10.63 5.30
C LEU A 25 -3.27 -11.38 4.04
N VAL A 26 -4.32 -10.86 3.37
CA VAL A 26 -4.96 -11.51 2.23
C VAL A 26 -4.25 -11.16 0.92
N GLU A 27 -3.70 -9.96 0.83
CA GLU A 27 -2.98 -9.41 -0.32
C GLU A 27 -1.64 -8.84 0.11
N ASP A 28 -0.62 -8.91 -0.76
CA ASP A 28 0.66 -8.27 -0.50
C ASP A 28 0.48 -6.74 -0.36
N GLN A 29 1.41 -6.08 0.34
CA GLN A 29 1.35 -4.62 0.51
C GLN A 29 1.40 -3.93 -0.85
N ALA A 30 0.25 -3.46 -1.32
CA ALA A 30 0.13 -2.55 -2.44
C ALA A 30 0.01 -1.13 -1.87
N PHE A 31 0.97 -0.28 -2.21
CA PHE A 31 0.84 1.15 -1.96
C PHE A 31 0.05 1.77 -3.12
N ASP A 32 -1.03 2.48 -2.81
CA ASP A 32 -1.71 3.39 -3.75
C ASP A 32 -0.85 4.65 -3.85
N ASN A 33 0.24 4.56 -4.63
CA ASN A 33 1.13 5.68 -4.84
C ASN A 33 0.49 6.61 -5.85
N GLN A 34 0.08 7.79 -5.39
CA GLN A 34 -0.35 8.88 -6.25
C GLN A 34 0.75 9.93 -6.34
N ILE A 35 1.13 10.27 -7.57
CA ILE A 35 2.13 11.28 -7.87
C ILE A 35 1.45 12.40 -8.65
N ALA A 36 1.59 13.62 -8.14
CA ALA A 36 1.17 14.84 -8.84
C ALA A 36 2.42 15.59 -9.29
N THR A 37 2.56 15.78 -10.60
CA THR A 37 3.67 16.48 -11.23
C THR A 37 3.17 17.82 -11.77
N LEU A 38 3.82 18.91 -11.37
CA LEU A 38 3.59 20.24 -11.89
C LEU A 38 4.87 20.70 -12.58
N GLU A 39 4.85 20.80 -13.91
CA GLU A 39 5.94 21.33 -14.73
C GLU A 39 5.65 22.80 -15.03
N LEU A 40 6.63 23.67 -14.75
CA LEU A 40 6.55 25.11 -14.94
C LEU A 40 7.63 25.52 -15.95
N GLU A 41 7.23 25.98 -17.13
CA GLU A 41 8.18 26.43 -18.16
C GLU A 41 7.80 27.84 -18.63
N GLU A 42 8.54 28.85 -18.19
CA GLU A 42 8.33 30.28 -18.49
C GLU A 42 6.87 30.74 -18.31
N ARG A 43 6.02 30.52 -19.33
CA ARG A 43 4.61 30.92 -19.41
C ARG A 43 3.65 29.73 -19.58
N SER A 44 4.15 28.51 -19.61
CA SER A 44 3.35 27.29 -19.68
C SER A 44 3.36 26.58 -18.33
N VAL A 45 2.22 25.97 -18.01
CA VAL A 45 2.07 25.15 -16.82
C VAL A 45 1.41 23.83 -17.20
N MET A 46 2.05 22.72 -16.90
CA MET A 46 1.50 21.38 -17.11
C MET A 46 1.27 20.68 -15.78
N LEU A 47 0.05 20.19 -15.57
CA LEU A 47 -0.30 19.34 -14.43
C LEU A 47 -0.55 17.91 -14.93
N ARG A 48 0.14 16.94 -14.31
CA ARG A 48 -0.03 15.51 -14.57
C ARG A 48 -0.28 14.77 -13.25
N LEU A 49 -1.30 13.91 -13.23
CA LEU A 49 -1.61 13.03 -12.11
C LEU A 49 -1.43 11.58 -12.56
N GLU A 50 -0.65 10.83 -11.78
CA GLU A 50 -0.29 9.44 -12.06
C GLU A 50 -0.53 8.60 -10.81
N HIS A 51 -1.03 7.37 -10.98
CA HIS A 51 -1.18 6.42 -9.87
C HIS A 51 -0.57 5.06 -10.20
N THR A 52 -0.25 4.27 -9.17
CA THR A 52 -0.04 2.83 -9.32
C THR A 52 -1.34 2.06 -9.13
N LYS A 53 -1.48 0.91 -9.80
CA LYS A 53 -2.57 -0.05 -9.51
C LYS A 53 -2.06 -1.12 -8.56
N ALA A 54 -2.97 -1.74 -7.80
CA ALA A 54 -2.62 -2.82 -6.90
C ALA A 54 -1.87 -3.94 -7.66
N GLY A 55 -0.71 -4.33 -7.12
CA GLY A 55 0.16 -5.35 -7.73
C GLY A 55 0.95 -4.89 -8.96
N GLN A 56 0.96 -3.59 -9.29
CA GLN A 56 1.68 -3.04 -10.44
C GLN A 56 2.63 -1.93 -10.00
N THR A 57 3.84 -1.93 -10.58
CA THR A 57 4.87 -0.90 -10.31
C THR A 57 4.86 0.23 -11.33
N GLU A 58 4.04 0.12 -12.38
CA GLU A 58 3.91 1.11 -13.43
C GLU A 58 3.01 2.26 -12.99
N LEU A 59 3.34 3.47 -13.44
CA LEU A 59 2.52 4.66 -13.25
C LEU A 59 1.51 4.77 -14.39
N PHE A 60 0.24 4.91 -14.02
CA PHE A 60 -0.87 5.13 -14.93
C PHE A 60 -1.30 6.58 -14.87
N ARG A 61 -1.24 7.26 -16.02
CA ARG A 61 -1.76 8.62 -16.16
C ARG A 61 -3.27 8.62 -16.03
N THR A 62 -3.78 9.39 -15.07
CA THR A 62 -5.21 9.56 -14.83
C THR A 62 -5.71 10.91 -15.29
N PHE A 63 -4.86 11.92 -15.25
CA PHE A 63 -5.18 13.27 -15.66
C PHE A 63 -3.93 13.97 -16.18
N GLU A 64 -4.11 14.74 -17.25
CA GLU A 64 -3.08 15.65 -17.75
C GLU A 64 -3.75 16.86 -18.36
N ARG A 65 -3.26 18.05 -17.99
CA ARG A 65 -3.82 19.31 -18.49
C ARG A 65 -2.80 20.42 -18.47
N GLN A 66 -2.74 21.16 -19.57
CA GLN A 66 -2.11 22.47 -19.61
C GLN A 66 -3.03 23.51 -18.94
N LEU A 67 -2.49 24.22 -17.94
CA LEU A 67 -3.25 25.16 -17.12
C LEU A 67 -3.15 26.60 -17.62
N ALA A 68 -2.07 26.96 -18.32
CA ALA A 68 -1.84 28.26 -18.95
C ALA A 68 -0.90 28.14 -20.15
#